data_AF-A0A968MZE1-F1
#
_entry.id   AF-A0A968MZE1-F1
#
_cell.length_a   1.000
_cell.length_b   1.000
_cell.length_c   1.000
_cell.angle_alpha   90.00
_cell.angle_beta   90.00
_cell.angle_gamma   90.00
#
_symmetry.space_group_name_H-M   'P 1'
#
loop_
_entity.id
_entity.type
_entity.pdbx_description
1 polymer ?
#
loop_
_entity_poly.entity_id
_entity_poly.type
_entity_poly.pdbx_seq_one_letter_code
_entity_poly.pdbx_strand_id
1 'polypeptide(L)'
;MKGIFVFIFFWSISTVFSQKVIFLHHSTGGGVYNEGKVSSWFTNYNTSHGTNYQITERSYPNTPYPWANYPYDYWYLWINGACNSSTSNIECMNTLCNNYNVITYKHCYPGAGILADDAVSSVNSAKKPLEITNYNTGH
;
A
#
# COMPACT_ATOMS: atom_id res chain seq x y z
N MET A 1 -32.88 -54.62 24.58
CA MET A 1 -31.59 -53.94 24.32
C MET A 1 -31.90 -52.59 23.69
N LYS A 2 -31.67 -51.48 24.40
CA LYS A 2 -31.90 -50.11 23.88
C LYS A 2 -30.60 -49.65 23.22
N GLY A 3 -30.58 -49.64 21.88
CA GLY A 3 -29.43 -49.16 21.11
C GLY A 3 -29.32 -47.64 21.22
N ILE A 4 -28.20 -47.15 21.75
CA ILE A 4 -27.83 -45.74 21.74
C ILE A 4 -27.27 -45.45 20.34
N PHE A 5 -27.98 -44.63 19.56
CA PHE A 5 -27.44 -44.05 18.33
C PHE A 5 -26.57 -42.86 18.71
N VAL A 6 -25.26 -42.99 18.51
CA VAL A 6 -24.30 -41.87 18.61
C VAL A 6 -24.20 -41.21 17.24
N PHE A 7 -24.78 -40.01 17.10
CA PHE A 7 -24.54 -39.16 15.94
C PHE A 7 -23.19 -38.46 16.11
N ILE A 8 -22.18 -38.90 15.36
CA ILE A 8 -20.88 -38.21 15.29
C ILE A 8 -21.04 -37.06 14.29
N PHE A 9 -21.14 -35.84 14.80
CA PHE A 9 -21.16 -34.63 13.99
C PHE A 9 -19.73 -34.31 13.56
N PHE A 10 -19.36 -34.66 12.32
CA PHE A 10 -18.10 -34.23 11.72
C PHE A 10 -18.20 -32.73 11.39
N TRP A 11 -17.71 -31.89 12.29
CA TRP A 11 -17.54 -30.46 12.02
C TRP A 11 -16.34 -30.31 11.07
N SER A 12 -16.60 -29.92 9.83
CA SER A 12 -15.55 -29.64 8.85
C SER A 12 -14.76 -28.43 9.32
N ILE A 13 -13.53 -28.67 9.79
CA ILE A 13 -12.57 -27.60 10.07
C ILE A 13 -12.19 -26.98 8.73
N SER A 14 -12.79 -25.84 8.41
CA SER A 14 -12.36 -25.02 7.28
C SER A 14 -11.08 -24.31 7.69
N THR A 15 -9.96 -24.66 7.06
CA THR A 15 -8.71 -23.93 7.22
C THR A 15 -8.85 -22.56 6.60
N VAL A 16 -8.99 -21.52 7.42
CA VAL A 16 -8.96 -20.13 6.96
C VAL A 16 -7.51 -19.76 6.69
N PHE A 17 -7.10 -19.76 5.42
CA PHE A 17 -5.78 -19.27 5.04
C PHE A 17 -5.66 -17.78 5.36
N SER A 18 -4.54 -17.40 5.96
CA SER A 18 -4.23 -15.99 6.19
C SER A 18 -3.94 -15.29 4.87
N GLN A 19 -4.60 -14.15 4.65
CA GLN A 19 -4.30 -13.26 3.54
C GLN A 19 -3.46 -12.09 4.04
N LYS A 20 -2.17 -12.07 3.68
CA LYS A 20 -1.23 -11.03 4.09
C LYS A 20 -1.38 -9.80 3.20
N VAL A 21 -1.66 -8.66 3.82
CA VAL A 21 -1.81 -7.36 3.17
C VAL A 21 -0.75 -6.43 3.75
N ILE A 22 -0.07 -5.66 2.90
CA ILE A 22 0.73 -4.52 3.35
C ILE A 22 0.07 -3.21 2.90
N PHE A 23 -0.09 -2.29 3.85
CA PHE A 23 -0.53 -0.93 3.62
C PHE A 23 0.66 0.01 3.83
N LEU A 24 1.29 0.36 2.71
CA LEU A 24 2.38 1.31 2.64
C LEU A 24 1.81 2.72 2.61
N HIS A 25 2.33 3.62 3.43
CA HIS A 25 1.79 4.97 3.45
C HIS A 25 2.76 6.05 3.90
N HIS A 26 2.30 7.28 3.79
CA HIS A 26 2.95 8.44 4.38
C HIS A 26 1.88 9.38 4.99
N SER A 27 2.30 10.19 5.96
CA SER A 27 1.51 11.28 6.55
C SER A 27 0.09 10.82 6.95
N THR A 28 -0.97 11.33 6.30
CA THR A 28 -2.37 11.04 6.61
C THR A 28 -2.77 9.58 6.40
N GLY A 29 -1.89 8.72 5.87
CA GLY A 29 -2.18 7.29 5.73
C GLY A 29 -2.28 6.59 7.08
N GLY A 30 -1.37 6.92 8.00
CA GLY A 30 -1.43 6.43 9.37
C GLY A 30 -2.68 6.93 10.09
N GLY A 31 -3.13 8.16 9.80
CA GLY A 31 -4.41 8.67 10.28
C GLY A 31 -5.59 7.83 9.78
N VAL A 32 -5.66 7.51 8.48
CA VAL A 32 -6.70 6.62 7.94
C VAL A 32 -6.68 5.25 8.62
N TYR A 33 -5.50 4.68 8.84
CA TYR A 33 -5.38 3.35 9.42
C TYR A 33 -5.78 3.31 10.90
N ASN A 34 -5.27 4.27 11.68
CA ASN A 34 -5.40 4.31 13.13
C ASN A 34 -6.63 5.11 13.59
N GLU A 35 -6.73 6.38 13.20
CA GLU A 35 -7.81 7.30 13.61
C GLU A 35 -9.11 7.03 12.84
N GLY A 36 -8.99 6.70 11.55
CA GLY A 36 -10.10 6.28 10.67
C GLY A 36 -10.60 4.87 10.96
N LYS A 37 -10.00 4.15 11.92
CA LYS A 37 -10.41 2.83 12.41
C LYS A 37 -10.43 1.72 11.35
N VAL A 38 -9.66 1.84 10.26
CA VAL A 38 -9.52 0.76 9.28
C VAL A 38 -8.96 -0.51 9.93
N SER A 39 -8.03 -0.39 10.87
CA SER A 39 -7.53 -1.52 11.67
C SER A 39 -8.66 -2.27 12.39
N SER A 40 -9.50 -1.55 13.15
CA SER A 40 -10.64 -2.15 13.86
C SER A 40 -11.69 -2.71 12.90
N TRP A 41 -11.89 -2.05 11.75
CA TRP A 41 -12.82 -2.53 10.73
C TRP A 41 -12.42 -3.92 10.22
N PHE A 42 -11.13 -4.14 9.91
CA PHE A 42 -10.65 -5.46 9.48
C PHE A 42 -10.74 -6.51 10.59
N THR A 43 -10.48 -6.14 11.84
CA THR A 43 -10.72 -7.05 12.99
C THR A 43 -12.17 -7.50 13.03
N ASN A 44 -13.12 -6.56 12.98
CA ASN A 44 -14.55 -6.87 13.01
C ASN A 44 -14.97 -7.68 11.78
N TYR A 45 -14.45 -7.36 10.60
CA TYR A 45 -14.74 -8.07 9.36
C TYR A 45 -14.29 -9.53 9.45
N ASN A 46 -13.05 -9.76 9.90
CA ASN A 46 -12.51 -11.10 10.15
C ASN A 46 -13.38 -11.90 11.13
N THR A 47 -13.78 -11.30 12.25
CA THR A 47 -14.65 -11.97 13.23
C THR A 47 -16.03 -12.31 12.67
N SER A 48 -16.67 -11.38 11.96
CA SER A 48 -18.05 -11.54 11.46
C SER A 48 -18.17 -12.42 10.22
N HIS A 49 -17.10 -12.56 9.43
CA HIS A 49 -17.12 -13.29 8.16
C HIS A 49 -16.25 -14.54 8.17
N GLY A 50 -15.60 -14.87 9.29
CA GLY A 50 -14.68 -15.99 9.39
C GLY A 50 -13.47 -15.86 8.44
N THR A 51 -13.04 -14.63 8.15
CA THR A 51 -11.85 -14.35 7.32
C THR A 51 -10.61 -14.10 8.18
N ASN A 52 -9.43 -14.09 7.55
CA ASN A 52 -8.16 -13.89 8.23
C ASN A 52 -7.25 -12.94 7.43
N TYR A 53 -7.72 -11.72 7.18
CA TYR A 53 -6.88 -10.66 6.61
C TYR A 53 -5.89 -10.16 7.67
N GLN A 54 -4.60 -10.21 7.36
CA GLN A 54 -3.52 -9.73 8.23
C GLN A 54 -2.86 -8.51 7.60
N ILE A 55 -3.21 -7.33 8.10
CA ILE A 55 -2.76 -6.06 7.56
C ILE A 55 -1.53 -5.61 8.33
N THR A 56 -0.40 -5.49 7.63
CA THR A 56 0.78 -4.78 8.12
C THR A 56 0.72 -3.36 7.58
N GLU A 57 0.64 -2.38 8.46
CA GLU A 57 0.78 -0.97 8.08
C GLU A 57 2.25 -0.55 8.22
N ARG A 58 2.75 0.23 7.26
CA ARG A 58 4.13 0.73 7.31
C ARG A 58 4.29 2.07 6.60
N SER A 59 4.93 3.01 7.29
CA SER A 59 5.49 4.21 6.68
C SER A 59 6.51 3.86 5.58
N TYR A 60 6.33 4.34 4.35
CA TYR A 60 7.19 3.99 3.22
C TYR A 60 7.17 5.04 2.08
N PRO A 61 8.31 5.30 1.40
CA PRO A 61 9.66 4.99 1.83
C PRO A 61 9.95 5.67 3.17
N ASN A 62 10.84 5.08 3.96
CA ASN A 62 11.23 5.61 5.26
C ASN A 62 12.75 5.78 5.30
N THR A 63 13.30 6.20 6.45
CA THR A 63 14.74 6.38 6.67
C THR A 63 15.54 5.27 5.98
N PRO A 64 16.44 5.61 5.03
CA PRO A 64 17.11 6.92 4.87
C PRO A 64 16.39 7.95 3.99
N TYR A 65 15.22 7.64 3.43
CA TYR A 65 14.49 8.59 2.58
C TYR A 65 13.90 9.73 3.42
N PRO A 66 13.99 11.00 2.97
CA PRO A 66 13.37 12.12 3.64
C PRO A 66 11.85 11.93 3.74
N TRP A 67 11.23 12.48 4.80
CA TRP A 67 9.78 12.50 4.99
C TRP A 67 9.07 13.53 4.07
N ALA A 68 9.48 13.59 2.80
CA ALA A 68 9.06 14.59 1.81
C ALA A 68 7.93 14.08 0.88
N ASN A 69 7.61 12.78 0.95
CA ASN A 69 6.48 12.15 0.26
C ASN A 69 6.51 12.23 -1.28
N TYR A 70 7.69 12.26 -1.90
CA TYR A 70 7.78 12.40 -3.35
C TYR A 70 7.31 11.13 -4.08
N PRO A 71 6.38 11.23 -5.05
CA PRO A 71 6.01 10.07 -5.88
C PRO A 71 7.20 9.47 -6.63
N TYR A 72 8.20 10.31 -6.94
CA TYR A 72 9.46 9.90 -7.56
C TYR A 72 10.17 8.80 -6.78
N ASP A 73 10.17 8.83 -5.44
CA ASP A 73 10.92 7.87 -4.63
C ASP A 73 10.43 6.43 -4.84
N TYR A 74 9.12 6.26 -5.04
CA TYR A 74 8.50 4.97 -5.33
C TYR A 74 8.93 4.45 -6.70
N TRP A 75 8.88 5.31 -7.73
CA TRP A 75 9.35 4.94 -9.07
C TRP A 75 10.84 4.60 -9.06
N TYR A 76 11.65 5.42 -8.38
CA TYR A 76 13.09 5.24 -8.30
C TYR A 76 13.46 3.91 -7.63
N LEU A 77 12.80 3.58 -6.52
CA LEU A 77 12.99 2.31 -5.82
C LEU A 77 12.47 1.12 -6.63
N TRP A 78 11.21 1.15 -7.07
CA TRP A 78 10.54 -0.05 -7.59
C TRP A 78 10.72 -0.29 -9.08
N ILE A 79 10.93 0.77 -9.87
CA ILE A 79 10.95 0.69 -11.34
C ILE A 79 12.35 0.96 -11.89
N ASN A 80 13.06 1.96 -11.38
CA ASN A 80 14.38 2.33 -11.88
C ASN A 80 15.53 1.43 -11.40
N GLY A 81 15.22 0.36 -10.65
CA GLY A 81 16.20 -0.61 -10.17
C GLY A 81 17.10 -0.13 -9.03
N ALA A 82 16.80 1.00 -8.39
CA ALA A 82 17.64 1.56 -7.32
C ALA A 82 17.36 0.97 -5.93
N CYS A 83 16.36 0.07 -5.80
CA CYS A 83 16.03 -0.51 -4.51
C CYS A 83 17.05 -1.55 -4.04
N ASN A 84 17.31 -1.53 -2.72
CA ASN A 84 18.05 -2.56 -2.01
C ASN A 84 17.32 -2.93 -0.71
N SER A 85 16.76 -4.14 -0.61
CA SER A 85 16.06 -4.62 0.59
C SER A 85 16.99 -4.87 1.79
N SER A 86 18.33 -4.80 1.62
CA SER A 86 19.27 -4.77 2.74
C SER A 86 19.38 -3.40 3.39
N THR A 87 18.87 -2.35 2.75
CA THR A 87 18.76 -1.03 3.37
C THR A 87 17.62 -1.03 4.38
N SER A 88 17.91 -0.64 5.62
CA SER A 88 16.90 -0.59 6.68
C SER A 88 15.68 0.22 6.27
N ASN A 89 14.48 -0.29 6.60
CA ASN A 89 13.17 0.27 6.27
C ASN A 89 12.85 0.44 4.77
N ILE A 90 13.68 -0.11 3.88
CA ILE A 90 13.43 -0.16 2.45
C ILE A 90 13.19 -1.61 2.06
N GLU A 91 12.21 -1.83 1.20
CA GLU A 91 11.83 -3.15 0.72
C GLU A 91 11.50 -3.05 -0.76
N CYS A 92 12.10 -3.91 -1.56
CA CYS A 92 11.93 -3.90 -3.00
C CYS A 92 10.64 -4.58 -3.42
N MET A 93 10.16 -4.23 -4.62
CA MET A 93 8.89 -4.75 -5.14
C MET A 93 8.85 -6.29 -5.17
N ASN A 94 9.95 -6.95 -5.55
CA ASN A 94 10.05 -8.41 -5.52
C ASN A 94 9.91 -8.98 -4.09
N THR A 95 10.53 -8.36 -3.09
CA THR A 95 10.41 -8.77 -1.69
C THR A 95 8.98 -8.55 -1.18
N LEU A 96 8.36 -7.41 -1.50
CA LEU A 96 6.96 -7.14 -1.18
C LEU A 96 6.01 -8.17 -1.80
N CYS A 97 6.18 -8.48 -3.09
CA CYS A 97 5.37 -9.48 -3.82
C CYS A 97 5.55 -10.90 -3.27
N ASN A 98 6.73 -11.24 -2.76
CA ASN A 98 6.98 -12.55 -2.14
C ASN A 98 6.34 -12.66 -0.75
N ASN A 99 6.27 -11.55 0.00
CA ASN A 99 5.86 -11.54 1.39
C ASN A 99 4.35 -11.29 1.58
N TYR A 100 3.73 -10.58 0.63
CA TYR A 100 2.35 -10.12 0.73
C TYR A 100 1.54 -10.50 -0.50
N ASN A 101 0.27 -10.80 -0.27
CA ASN A 101 -0.65 -11.15 -1.33
C ASN A 101 -1.32 -9.91 -1.94
N VAL A 102 -1.49 -8.87 -1.12
CA VAL A 102 -2.01 -7.57 -1.54
C VAL A 102 -1.06 -6.49 -1.06
N ILE A 103 -0.62 -5.64 -1.99
CA ILE A 103 0.20 -4.47 -1.72
C ILE A 103 -0.67 -3.26 -2.01
N THR A 104 -0.97 -2.48 -0.98
CA THR A 104 -1.66 -1.19 -1.12
C THR A 104 -0.67 -0.10 -0.72
N TYR A 105 -0.55 0.95 -1.54
CA TYR A 105 0.23 2.11 -1.16
C TYR A 105 -0.60 3.38 -1.29
N LYS A 106 -0.40 4.30 -0.36
CA LYS A 106 -1.08 5.59 -0.33
C LYS A 106 -0.09 6.70 -0.01
N HIS A 107 0.02 7.66 -0.92
CA HIS A 107 0.85 8.85 -0.74
C HIS A 107 -0.02 10.12 -0.85
N CYS A 108 0.44 11.21 -0.26
CA CYS A 108 -0.25 12.51 -0.28
C CYS A 108 0.79 13.60 -0.58
N TYR A 109 0.88 13.99 -1.85
CA TYR A 109 1.77 15.05 -2.27
C TYR A 109 0.98 16.35 -2.53
N PRO A 110 1.27 17.49 -1.87
CA PRO A 110 0.55 18.73 -2.13
C PRO A 110 0.86 19.27 -3.54
N GLY A 111 -0.17 19.49 -4.35
CA GLY A 111 -0.07 20.00 -5.72
C GLY A 111 0.27 21.49 -5.85
N ALA A 112 0.57 22.19 -4.75
CA ALA A 112 0.82 23.64 -4.78
C ALA A 112 2.23 24.05 -5.21
N GLY A 113 3.14 23.10 -5.45
CA GLY A 113 4.53 23.35 -5.85
C GLY A 113 4.82 23.13 -7.34
N ILE A 114 3.80 23.18 -8.20
CA ILE A 114 3.98 23.00 -9.65
C ILE A 114 4.45 24.34 -10.24
N LEU A 115 5.59 24.29 -10.94
CA LEU A 115 6.25 25.42 -11.57
C LEU A 115 5.83 25.52 -13.06
N ALA A 116 6.09 26.66 -13.70
CA ALA A 116 5.92 26.81 -15.14
C ALA A 116 6.85 25.86 -15.91
N ASP A 117 6.42 25.43 -17.09
CA ASP A 117 7.18 24.52 -17.95
C ASP A 117 8.52 25.10 -18.42
N ASP A 118 9.54 24.24 -18.48
CA ASP A 118 10.87 24.55 -18.95
C ASP A 118 11.36 23.53 -20.00
N ALA A 119 10.49 23.08 -20.91
CA ALA A 119 10.80 22.40 -22.18
C ALA A 119 11.67 21.11 -22.11
N VAL A 120 12.10 20.67 -20.93
CA VAL A 120 12.94 19.48 -20.72
C VAL A 120 12.25 18.58 -19.70
N SER A 121 11.39 17.70 -20.20
CA SER A 121 10.76 16.66 -19.40
C SER A 121 11.79 15.60 -19.00
N SER A 122 11.98 15.39 -17.70
CA SER A 122 12.82 14.31 -17.16
C SER A 122 12.07 13.59 -16.04
N VAL A 123 11.90 12.27 -16.21
CA VAL A 123 11.27 11.38 -15.21
C VAL A 123 12.08 11.28 -13.91
N ASN A 124 13.33 11.73 -13.94
CA ASN A 124 14.25 11.75 -12.80
C ASN A 124 14.39 13.14 -12.15
N SER A 125 13.62 14.13 -12.62
CA SER A 125 13.71 15.50 -12.13
C SER A 125 12.79 15.72 -10.94
N ALA A 126 13.28 16.45 -9.94
CA ALA A 126 12.44 16.98 -8.86
C ALA A 126 11.57 18.18 -9.32
N LYS A 127 11.83 18.75 -10.51
CA LYS A 127 11.01 19.82 -11.10
C LYS A 127 9.64 19.29 -11.52
N LYS A 128 8.62 20.13 -11.34
CA LYS A 128 7.22 19.84 -11.66
C LYS A 128 6.73 20.90 -12.65
N PRO A 129 6.95 20.73 -13.95
CA PRO A 129 6.40 21.65 -14.95
C PRO A 129 4.89 21.39 -15.14
N LEU A 130 4.07 22.45 -15.21
CA LEU A 130 2.71 22.37 -15.76
C LEU A 130 2.81 22.36 -17.30
N GLU A 131 2.51 21.23 -17.94
CA GLU A 131 2.17 21.25 -19.36
C GLU A 131 0.78 21.88 -19.52
N ILE A 132 0.72 23.19 -19.81
CA ILE A 132 -0.50 23.84 -20.31
C ILE A 132 -0.43 23.80 -21.83
N THR A 133 -0.82 22.68 -22.43
CA THR A 133 -1.17 22.66 -23.85
C THR A 133 -2.55 23.30 -23.97
N ASN A 134 -2.58 24.62 -24.21
CA ASN A 134 -3.80 25.32 -24.61
C ASN A 134 -4.30 24.67 -25.90
N TYR A 135 -5.33 23.84 -25.78
CA TYR A 135 -6.14 23.42 -26.92
C TYR A 135 -7.01 24.63 -27.33
N ASN A 136 -6.36 25.67 -27.87
CA ASN A 136 -7.05 26.70 -28.66
C ASN A 136 -7.47 26.03 -29.97
N THR A 137 -8.57 25.27 -29.93
CA THR A 137 -9.36 25.02 -31.13
C THR A 137 -9.94 26.36 -31.53
N GLY A 138 -9.28 27.00 -32.50
CA GLY A 138 -9.87 28.10 -33.23
C GLY A 138 -11.22 27.65 -33.79
N HIS A 139 -12.26 28.32 -33.32
CA HIS A 139 -13.52 28.49 -34.02
C HIS A 139 -13.58 29.94 -34.50
#